data_AF-A0A7X8WQF0-F1
#
_entry.id   AF-A0A7X8WQF0-F1
#
_cell.length_a   1.000
_cell.length_b   1.000
_cell.length_c   1.000
_cell.angle_alpha   90.00
_cell.angle_beta   90.00
_cell.angle_gamma   90.00
#
_symmetry.space_group_name_H-M   'P 1'
#
loop_
_entity.id
_entity.type
_entity.pdbx_description
1 polymer ?
#
loop_
_entity_poly.entity_id
_entity_poly.type
_entity_poly.pdbx_seq_one_letter_code
_entity_poly.pdbx_strand_id
1 'polypeptide(L)'
;MEGSRTTQNLLLGAGGGTRSGGEKLFWIYENRPIIHHSVANSLRAGLPTILVLGHRHSELRPLIGDLAEDPLLTIVINEEWRLGQGSSTKV
;
A
#
# COMPACT_ATOMS: atom_id res chain seq x y z
N MET A 1 -19.88 -13.21 -10.58
CA MET A 1 -18.66 -13.91 -11.04
C MET A 1 -17.78 -14.08 -9.84
N GLU A 2 -17.60 -15.32 -9.40
CA GLU A 2 -16.69 -15.66 -8.32
C GLU A 2 -15.29 -15.69 -8.94
N GLY A 3 -14.60 -14.55 -8.93
CA GLY A 3 -13.22 -14.46 -9.37
C GLY A 3 -12.40 -15.46 -8.56
N SER A 4 -11.62 -16.29 -9.25
CA SER A 4 -10.76 -17.29 -8.63
C SER A 4 -10.00 -16.68 -7.45
N ARG A 5 -10.18 -17.22 -6.23
CA ARG A 5 -9.44 -16.82 -5.01
C ARG A 5 -7.93 -17.15 -5.09
N THR A 6 -7.37 -17.31 -6.29
CA THR A 6 -5.97 -17.69 -6.53
C THR A 6 -5.06 -16.49 -6.78
N THR A 7 -5.60 -15.29 -6.95
CA THR A 7 -4.82 -14.09 -7.26
C THR A 7 -4.87 -13.10 -6.10
N GLN A 8 -3.70 -12.59 -5.73
CA GLN A 8 -3.49 -11.62 -4.67
C GLN A 8 -2.73 -10.42 -5.24
N ASN A 9 -3.02 -9.23 -4.73
CA ASN A 9 -2.28 -8.01 -5.06
C ASN A 9 -1.22 -7.70 -3.99
N LEU A 10 -0.02 -7.36 -4.46
CA LEU A 10 1.07 -6.83 -3.64
C LEU A 10 1.32 -5.37 -4.03
N LEU A 11 1.00 -4.44 -3.13
CA LEU A 11 1.19 -3.00 -3.31
C LEU A 11 2.49 -2.57 -2.63
N LEU A 12 3.49 -2.19 -3.42
CA LEU A 12 4.80 -1.78 -2.92
C LEU A 12 4.85 -0.26 -2.67
N GLY A 13 4.64 0.14 -1.42
CA GLY A 13 4.64 1.53 -0.95
C GLY A 13 5.78 1.89 0.01
N ALA A 14 6.80 1.03 0.15
CA ALA A 14 7.81 1.16 1.20
C ALA A 14 8.95 2.17 0.94
N GLY A 15 9.14 2.60 -0.31
CA GLY A 15 10.30 3.38 -0.73
C GLY A 15 10.23 4.86 -0.34
N GLY A 16 11.39 5.48 -0.13
CA GLY A 16 11.52 6.89 0.26
C GLY A 16 11.16 7.95 -0.80
N GLY A 17 10.66 7.56 -1.98
CA GLY A 17 10.08 8.50 -2.96
C GLY A 17 11.00 9.66 -3.38
N THR A 18 12.32 9.45 -3.51
CA THR A 18 13.31 10.52 -3.71
C THR A 18 13.03 11.43 -4.91
N ARG A 19 12.52 10.87 -6.01
CA ARG A 19 12.12 11.62 -7.21
C ARG A 19 10.91 12.54 -7.00
N SER A 20 10.13 12.29 -5.96
CA SER A 20 8.97 13.10 -5.54
C SER A 20 9.23 13.85 -4.24
N GLY A 21 10.49 13.95 -3.79
CA GLY A 21 10.84 14.55 -2.49
C GLY A 21 10.28 13.79 -1.26
N GLY A 22 9.90 12.52 -1.42
CA GLY A 22 9.27 11.72 -0.36
C GLY A 22 7.75 11.84 -0.25
N GLU A 23 7.10 12.64 -1.10
CA GLU A 23 5.70 13.05 -0.90
C GLU A 23 4.67 12.28 -1.74
N LYS A 24 5.10 11.45 -2.72
CA LYS A 24 4.18 10.83 -3.70
C LYS A 24 2.94 10.17 -3.08
N LEU A 25 3.12 9.41 -2.00
CA LEU A 25 2.02 8.67 -1.37
C LEU A 25 1.08 9.57 -0.57
N PHE A 26 1.53 10.77 -0.19
CA PHE A 26 0.77 11.80 0.51
C PHE A 26 -0.03 12.72 -0.44
N TRP A 27 0.34 12.76 -1.72
CA TRP A 27 -0.34 13.62 -2.70
C TRP A 27 -1.84 13.36 -2.75
N ILE A 28 -2.61 14.45 -2.79
CA ILE A 28 -4.07 14.40 -2.84
C ILE A 28 -4.53 14.34 -4.29
N TYR A 29 -5.37 13.35 -4.59
CA TYR A 29 -6.11 13.22 -5.83
C TYR A 29 -7.57 12.96 -5.47
N GLU A 30 -8.52 13.68 -6.06
CA GLU A 30 -9.96 13.55 -5.75
C GLU A 30 -10.25 13.51 -4.24
N ASN A 31 -9.68 14.46 -3.48
CA ASN A 31 -9.83 14.62 -2.02
C ASN A 31 -9.32 13.46 -1.15
N ARG A 32 -8.55 12.52 -1.70
CA ARG A 32 -7.92 11.43 -0.94
C ARG A 32 -6.44 11.26 -1.33
N PRO A 33 -5.57 10.80 -0.42
CA PRO A 33 -4.17 10.49 -0.74
C PRO A 33 -4.03 9.39 -1.81
N ILE A 34 -2.99 9.44 -2.64
CA ILE A 34 -2.72 8.41 -3.69
C ILE A 34 -2.66 7.00 -3.11
N ILE A 35 -2.11 6.85 -1.90
CA ILE A 35 -2.03 5.54 -1.24
C ILE A 35 -3.41 4.94 -0.94
N HIS A 36 -4.39 5.77 -0.56
CA HIS A 36 -5.78 5.34 -0.34
C HIS A 36 -6.38 4.79 -1.63
N HIS A 37 -6.21 5.49 -2.75
CA HIS A 37 -6.74 5.05 -4.05
C HIS A 37 -6.17 3.71 -4.51
N SER A 38 -4.87 3.49 -4.28
CA SER A 38 -4.21 2.22 -4.64
C SER A 38 -4.82 1.04 -3.88
N VAL A 39 -5.05 1.21 -2.57
CA VAL A 39 -5.72 0.21 -1.73
C VAL A 39 -7.18 0.03 -2.14
N ALA A 40 -7.93 1.12 -2.28
CA ALA A 40 -9.35 1.10 -2.63
C ALA A 40 -9.61 0.35 -3.95
N ASN A 41 -8.76 0.56 -4.96
CA ASN A 41 -8.91 -0.11 -6.25
C ASN A 41 -8.67 -1.63 -6.16
N SER A 42 -7.70 -2.05 -5.34
CA SER A 42 -7.42 -3.46 -5.11
C SER A 42 -8.58 -4.16 -4.38
N LEU A 43 -9.08 -3.53 -3.31
CA LEU A 43 -10.20 -4.05 -2.52
C LEU A 43 -11.51 -4.07 -3.32
N ARG A 44 -11.79 -3.04 -4.13
CA ARG A 44 -12.95 -3.00 -5.02
C ARG A 44 -12.94 -4.14 -6.06
N ALA A 45 -11.77 -4.62 -6.45
CA ALA A 45 -11.62 -5.78 -7.31
C ALA A 45 -11.87 -7.12 -6.57
N GLY A 46 -12.11 -7.11 -5.26
CA GLY A 46 -12.33 -8.29 -4.43
C GLY A 46 -11.06 -9.12 -4.21
N LEU A 47 -9.88 -8.51 -4.34
CA LEU A 47 -8.60 -9.19 -4.24
C LEU A 47 -8.03 -9.10 -2.82
N PRO A 48 -7.57 -10.22 -2.23
CA PRO A 48 -6.66 -10.16 -1.10
C PRO A 48 -5.50 -9.22 -1.45
N THR A 49 -5.19 -8.29 -0.57
CA THR A 49 -4.27 -7.19 -0.83
C THR A 49 -3.25 -7.11 0.29
N ILE A 50 -1.97 -7.22 -0.05
CA ILE A 50 -0.87 -6.93 0.86
C ILE A 50 -0.32 -5.56 0.50
N LEU A 51 -0.41 -4.61 1.43
CA LEU A 51 0.23 -3.31 1.33
C LEU A 51 1.54 -3.34 2.12
N VAL A 52 2.66 -3.18 1.43
CA VAL A 52 3.98 -3.10 2.07
C VAL A 52 4.39 -1.64 2.24
N LEU A 53 4.52 -1.21 3.49
CA LEU A 53 5.02 0.12 3.88
C LEU A 53 6.48 0.02 4.38
N GLY A 54 7.12 1.16 4.55
CA GLY A 54 8.50 1.24 5.00
C GLY A 54 8.79 2.67 5.47
N HIS A 55 9.45 3.46 4.63
CA HIS A 55 9.69 4.86 4.93
C HIS A 55 8.39 5.60 5.32
N ARG A 56 8.39 6.28 6.47
CA ARG A 56 7.25 7.05 7.02
C ARG A 56 5.94 6.24 7.15
N HIS A 57 6.03 4.92 7.39
CA HIS A 57 4.85 4.06 7.51
C HIS A 57 3.85 4.52 8.60
N SER A 58 4.34 5.09 9.69
CA SER A 58 3.50 5.61 10.79
C SER A 58 2.63 6.79 10.35
N GLU A 59 3.12 7.62 9.43
CA GLU A 59 2.38 8.75 8.84
C GLU A 59 1.46 8.28 7.71
N LEU A 60 1.86 7.26 6.95
CA LEU A 60 1.09 6.73 5.82
C LEU A 60 -0.10 5.86 6.26
N ARG A 61 0.04 5.09 7.34
CA ARG A 61 -1.01 4.16 7.77
C ARG A 61 -2.36 4.86 8.07
N PRO A 62 -2.42 6.01 8.78
CA PRO A 62 -3.66 6.74 8.97
C PRO A 62 -4.32 7.23 7.66
N LEU A 63 -3.53 7.45 6.59
CA LEU A 63 -4.05 7.91 5.29
C LEU A 63 -4.84 6.85 4.53
N ILE A 64 -4.70 5.57 4.92
CA ILE A 64 -5.54 4.48 4.40
C ILE A 64 -7.00 4.64 4.87
N GLY A 65 -7.22 5.28 6.03
CA GLY A 65 -8.54 5.52 6.60
C GLY A 65 -9.27 4.22 6.92
N ASP A 66 -10.59 4.23 6.71
CA ASP A 66 -11.49 3.11 7.04
C ASP A 66 -11.13 1.79 6.32
N LEU A 67 -10.38 1.86 5.20
CA LEU A 67 -9.92 0.67 4.47
C LEU A 67 -8.91 -0.15 5.26
N ALA A 68 -8.29 0.42 6.29
CA ALA A 68 -7.33 -0.28 7.15
C ALA A 68 -7.95 -1.45 7.92
N GLU A 69 -9.28 -1.43 8.10
CA GLU A 69 -10.05 -2.46 8.79
C GLU A 69 -10.71 -3.46 7.82
N ASP A 70 -10.48 -3.33 6.50
CA ASP A 70 -11.02 -4.26 5.51
C ASP A 70 -10.38 -5.66 5.68
N PRO A 71 -11.18 -6.74 5.77
CA PRO A 71 -10.66 -8.08 6.01
C PRO A 71 -9.80 -8.64 4.86
N LEU A 72 -9.84 -8.04 3.68
CA LEU A 72 -8.98 -8.39 2.55
C LEU A 72 -7.65 -7.63 2.53
N LEU A 73 -7.43 -6.69 3.45
CA LEU A 73 -6.20 -5.91 3.54
C LEU A 73 -5.27 -6.42 4.65
N THR A 74 -4.04 -6.75 4.26
CA THR A 74 -2.93 -6.96 5.20
C THR A 74 -1.90 -5.85 4.98
N ILE A 75 -1.51 -5.15 6.06
CA ILE A 75 -0.45 -4.14 6.01
C ILE A 75 0.81 -4.71 6.65
N VAL A 76 1.91 -4.71 5.90
CA VAL A 76 3.23 -5.20 6.35
C VAL A 76 4.23 -4.05 6.37
N ILE A 77 5.08 -4.00 7.39
CA ILE A 77 6.15 -2.99 7.49
C ILE A 77 7.49 -3.63 7.13
N ASN A 78 8.13 -3.12 6.08
CA ASN A 78 9.49 -3.45 5.71
C ASN A 78 10.48 -2.45 6.33
N GLU A 79 11.08 -2.83 7.46
CA GLU A 79 12.12 -2.05 8.13
C GLU A 79 13.40 -1.93 7.27
N GLU A 80 13.63 -2.89 6.37
CA GLU A 80 14.79 -2.98 5.49
C GLU A 80 14.56 -2.29 4.13
N TRP A 81 13.56 -1.41 4.00
CA TRP A 81 13.18 -0.76 2.72
C TRP A 81 14.34 -0.09 1.98
N ARG A 82 15.40 0.32 2.69
CA ARG A 82 16.61 0.92 2.10
C ARG A 82 17.39 -0.05 1.20
N LEU A 83 17.21 -1.36 1.35
CA LEU A 83 17.79 -2.40 0.49
C LEU A 83 17.08 -2.52 -0.88
N GLY A 84 16.09 -1.66 -1.15
CA GLY A 84 15.37 -1.59 -2.42
C GLY A 84 14.13 -2.49 -2.48
N GLN A 85 13.44 -2.47 -3.62
CA GLN A 85 12.13 -3.13 -3.77
C GLN A 85 12.17 -4.64 -3.51
N GLY A 86 13.29 -5.32 -3.79
CA GLY A 86 13.43 -6.75 -3.53
C GLY A 86 13.30 -7.13 -2.05
N SER A 87 13.70 -6.25 -1.12
CA SER A 87 13.45 -6.46 0.32
C SER A 87 11.95 -6.41 0.65
N SER A 88 11.19 -5.59 -0.07
CA SER A 88 9.75 -5.41 0.14
C SER A 88 8.93 -6.60 -0.38
N THR A 89 9.48 -7.42 -1.27
CA THR A 89 8.84 -8.64 -1.76
C THR A 89 9.05 -9.84 -0.84
N LYS A 90 10.03 -9.78 0.07
CA LYS A 90 10.37 -10.89 0.99
C LYS A 90 9.57 -10.88 2.30
N VAL A 91 8.91 -9.76 2.60
CA VAL A 91 8.15 -9.55 3.85
C VAL A 91 6.69 -9.92 3.70
#